data_AF-T1G7Q1-F1
#
_entry.id   AF-T1G7Q1-F1
#
_cell.length_a   1.000
_cell.length_b   1.000
_cell.length_c   1.000
_cell.angle_alpha   90.00
_cell.angle_beta   90.00
_cell.angle_gamma   90.00
#
_symmetry.space_group_name_H-M   'P 1'
#
loop_
_entity.id
_entity.type
_entity.pdbx_description
1 polymer ?
#
loop_
_entity_poly.entity_id
_entity_poly.type
_entity_poly.pdbx_seq_one_letter_code
_entity_poly.pdbx_strand_id
1 'polypeptide(L)' 'MRARLCCRYRVQHSYLPQHSDELQLTIGDIIKVTEKCDDGWWVGAANSTNKFGLFPGNYVKPL' A
#
# COMPACT_ATOMS: atom_id res chain seq x y z
N MET A 1 -22.19 2.76 13.85
CA MET A 1 -20.94 2.14 14.36
C MET A 1 -19.87 2.31 13.29
N ARG A 2 -18.68 2.77 13.69
CA ARG A 2 -17.68 3.46 12.84
C ARG A 2 -17.34 2.70 11.56
N ALA A 3 -17.52 3.33 10.40
CA ALA A 3 -16.98 2.85 9.14
C ALA A 3 -15.47 2.67 9.33
N ARG A 4 -14.97 1.44 9.17
CA ARG A 4 -13.53 1.22 9.04
C ARG A 4 -13.14 1.93 7.76
N LEU A 5 -12.54 3.11 7.87
CA LEU A 5 -11.85 3.77 6.76
C LEU A 5 -10.60 2.93 6.43
N CYS A 6 -10.82 1.76 5.85
CA CYS A 6 -9.81 1.07 5.09
C CYS A 6 -9.70 1.86 3.78
N CYS A 7 -8.93 2.95 3.83
CA CYS A 7 -8.69 3.80 2.68
C CYS A 7 -7.96 2.93 1.65
N ARG A 8 -8.66 2.61 0.56
CA ARG A 8 -8.12 1.83 -0.54
C ARG A 8 -7.43 2.77 -1.51
N TYR A 9 -6.26 2.36 -1.98
CA TYR A 9 -5.48 3.11 -2.93
C TYR A 9 -5.16 2.23 -4.13
N ARG A 10 -5.12 2.83 -5.32
CA ARG A 10 -4.68 2.17 -6.55
C ARG A 10 -3.21 2.47 -6.80
N VAL A 11 -2.44 1.44 -7.09
CA VAL A 11 -1.04 1.56 -7.48
C VAL A 11 -0.94 2.25 -8.85
N GLN A 12 -0.17 3.33 -8.92
CA GLN A 12 0.17 4.05 -10.15
C GLN A 12 1.55 3.67 -10.68
N HIS A 13 2.47 3.29 -9.78
CA HIS A 13 3.85 2.95 -10.12
C HIS A 13 4.23 1.61 -9.49
N SER A 14 4.93 0.75 -10.25
CA SER A 14 5.42 -0.52 -9.73
C SER A 14 6.59 -0.32 -8.77
N TYR A 15 6.68 -1.19 -7.77
CA TYR A 15 7.75 -1.18 -6.78
C TYR A 15 8.18 -2.61 -6.47
N LEU A 16 9.49 -2.87 -6.53
CA LEU A 16 10.08 -4.15 -6.12
C LEU A 16 10.68 -3.99 -4.73
N PRO A 17 10.33 -4.86 -3.77
CA PRO A 17 10.92 -4.86 -2.43
C PRO A 17 12.43 -5.02 -2.49
N GLN A 18 13.14 -4.16 -1.76
CA GLN A 18 14.57 -4.25 -1.47
C GLN A 18 14.82 -4.94 -0.13
N HIS A 19 13.88 -4.80 0.81
CA HIS A 19 13.92 -5.44 2.12
C HIS A 19 12.73 -6.39 2.33
N SER A 20 12.85 -7.33 3.27
CA SER A 20 11.86 -8.40 3.48
C SER A 20 10.54 -7.92 4.07
N ASP A 21 10.54 -6.75 4.69
CA ASP A 21 9.41 -6.04 5.29
C ASP A 21 8.68 -5.11 4.29
N GLU A 22 9.20 -4.96 3.08
CA GLU A 22 8.60 -4.14 2.03
C GLU A 22 7.59 -4.93 1.17
N LEU A 23 6.56 -4.22 0.71
CA LEU A 23 5.48 -4.73 -0.11
C LEU A 23 5.73 -4.43 -1.59
N GLN A 24 5.65 -5.47 -2.41
CA GLN A 24 5.67 -5.32 -3.86
C GLN A 24 4.41 -4.59 -4.34
N LEU A 25 4.60 -3.57 -5.19
CA LEU A 25 3.50 -2.86 -5.85
C LEU A 25 3.44 -3.23 -7.33
N THR A 26 2.23 -3.60 -7.77
CA THR A 26 1.92 -3.88 -9.18
C THR A 26 0.93 -2.83 -9.68
N ILE A 27 1.25 -2.15 -10.79
CA ILE A 27 0.41 -1.07 -11.34
C ILE A 27 -1.02 -1.57 -11.55
N GLY A 28 -1.99 -0.80 -11.08
CA GLY A 28 -3.41 -1.12 -11.14
C GLY A 28 -3.94 -1.97 -9.99
N ASP A 29 -3.06 -2.55 -9.15
CA ASP A 29 -3.49 -3.28 -7.96
C ASP A 29 -4.05 -2.32 -6.89
N ILE A 30 -4.83 -2.87 -5.96
CA ILE A 30 -5.44 -2.15 -4.85
C ILE A 30 -4.71 -2.48 -3.56
N ILE A 31 -4.20 -1.44 -2.90
CA ILE A 31 -3.60 -1.54 -1.58
C ILE A 31 -4.60 -1.05 -0.53
N LYS A 32 -4.79 -1.85 0.52
CA LYS A 32 -5.49 -1.46 1.73
C LYS A 32 -4.49 -0.84 2.69
N VAL A 33 -4.49 0.49 2.78
CA VAL A 33 -3.55 1.23 3.63
C VAL A 33 -4.03 1.15 5.07
N THR A 34 -3.15 0.69 5.96
CA THR A 34 -3.40 0.59 7.40
C THR A 34 -2.71 1.69 8.18
N GLU A 35 -1.55 2.14 7.72
CA GLU A 35 -0.75 3.17 8.39
C GLU A 35 0.01 4.04 7.37
N LYS A 36 0.25 5.30 7.74
CA LYS A 36 1.06 6.25 6.98
C LYS A 36 2.10 6.82 7.93
N CYS A 37 3.37 6.49 7.70
CA CYS A 37 4.47 7.03 8.48
C CYS A 37 4.87 8.40 7.94
N ASP A 38 5.44 9.26 8.80
CA ASP A 38 5.80 10.64 8.46
C ASP A 38 7.02 10.75 7.53
N ASP A 39 7.75 9.65 7.36
CA ASP A 39 8.90 9.52 6.45
C ASP A 39 8.50 9.25 4.99
N GLY A 40 7.19 9.17 4.71
CA GLY A 40 6.64 8.90 3.37
C GLY A 40 6.40 7.42 3.07
N TRP A 41 6.76 6.52 3.97
CA TRP A 41 6.47 5.09 3.86
C TRP A 41 5.12 4.75 4.47
N TRP A 42 4.35 3.96 3.74
CA TRP A 42 3.03 3.52 4.17
C TRP A 42 3.03 2.03 4.39
N VAL A 43 2.16 1.60 5.30
CA VAL A 43 1.94 0.20 5.60
C VAL A 43 0.59 -0.20 5.03
N GLY A 44 0.53 -1.34 4.35
CA GLY A 44 -0.72 -1.84 3.83
C GLY A 44 -0.64 -3.27 3.31
N ALA A 45 -1.79 -3.77 2.85
CA ALA A 45 -1.92 -5.09 2.26
C ALA A 45 -2.34 -4.99 0.79
N ALA A 46 -1.61 -5.68 -0.09
CA ALA A 46 -1.99 -5.85 -1.49
C ALA A 46 -3.18 -6.78 -1.59
N ASN A 47 -4.26 -6.33 -2.24
CA ASN A 47 -5.50 -7.08 -2.31
C ASN A 47 -5.38 -8.31 -3.23
N SER A 48 -4.48 -8.27 -4.22
CA SER A 48 -4.22 -9.39 -5.14
C SER A 48 -3.48 -10.56 -4.49
N THR A 49 -2.46 -10.28 -3.68
CA THR A 49 -1.56 -11.29 -3.10
C THR A 49 -1.80 -11.53 -1.61
N ASN A 50 -2.60 -10.70 -0.95
CA ASN A 50 -2.75 -10.63 0.52
C ASN A 50 -1.42 -10.46 1.27
N LYS A 51 -0.35 -10.03 0.58
CA LYS A 51 0.92 -9.68 1.21
C LYS A 51 0.81 -8.33 1.88
N PHE A 52 1.51 -8.19 2.99
CA PHE A 52 1.56 -6.98 3.81
C PHE A 52 3.00 -6.51 3.93
N GLY A 53 3.21 -5.19 3.96
CA GLY A 53 4.52 -4.60 4.14
C GLY A 53 4.54 -3.10 3.89
N LEU A 54 5.74 -2.55 3.93
CA LEU A 54 6.06 -1.15 3.71
C LEU A 54 6.15 -0.83 2.21
N PHE A 55 5.64 0.32 1.79
CA PHE A 55 5.82 0.78 0.43
C PHE A 55 5.81 2.32 0.35
N PRO A 56 6.37 2.92 -0.71
CA PRO A 56 6.35 4.37 -0.85
C PRO A 56 4.92 4.89 -1.10
N GLY A 57 4.41 5.75 -0.21
CA GLY A 57 3.04 6.25 -0.28
C GLY A 57 2.74 7.08 -1.53
N ASN A 58 3.75 7.67 -2.16
CA ASN A 58 3.64 8.43 -3.40
C ASN A 58 3.40 7.55 -4.65
N TYR A 59 3.52 6.22 -4.55
CA TYR A 59 3.33 5.29 -5.67
C TYR A 59 1.85 4.88 -5.83
N VAL A 60 0.99 5.32 -4.93
CA VAL A 60 -0.43 4.97 -4.90
C VAL A 60 -1.31 6.23 -4.87
N LYS A 61 -2.54 6.13 -5.36
CA LYS A 61 -3.54 7.22 -5.33
C LYS A 61 -4.83 6.73 -4.68
N PRO A 62 -5.55 7.59 -3.93
CA PRO A 62 -6.88 7.25 -3.43
C PRO A 62 -7.75 6.72 -4.57
N LEU A 63 -8.57 5.70 -4.28
CA LEU A 63 -9.65 5.30 -5.16
C LEU A 63 -10.76 6.36 -5.22
#